data_AF-A0A1L8EEP8-F1
#
_entry.id   AF-A0A1L8EEP8-F1
#
_cell.length_a   1.000
_cell.length_b   1.000
_cell.length_c   1.000
_cell.angle_alpha   90.00
_cell.angle_beta   90.00
_cell.angle_gamma   90.00
#
_symmetry.space_group_name_H-M   'P 1'
#
loop_
_entity.id
_entity.type
_entity.pdbx_description
1 polymer ?
#
loop_
_entity_poly.entity_id
_entity_poly.type
_entity_poly.pdbx_seq_one_letter_code
_entity_poly.pdbx_strand_id
1 'polypeptide(L)'
;MAETAGVKPMAIAGRMVRERERLVGMTDAERAWRKQWLKDLELHHGPRQVPALEKELMNPIKRAYRAPLDAVHKALTPVLGFQRAWTLRFWTGKVALFGTFVLASHYYFKYNRNDWTRKGGWRVITSRKACNPGDEGFPKVSDRSKPGDYAARGFKQSPI
;
A
#
# COMPACT_ATOMS: atom_id res chain seq x y z
N MET A 1 -4.59 44.03 -17.86
CA MET A 1 -5.34 43.56 -16.67
C MET A 1 -6.72 43.17 -17.16
N ALA A 2 -7.12 41.91 -17.01
CA ALA A 2 -8.43 41.47 -17.51
C ALA A 2 -9.54 42.06 -16.62
N GLU A 3 -10.44 42.84 -17.23
CA GLU A 3 -11.65 43.34 -16.60
C GLU A 3 -12.57 42.15 -16.28
N THR A 4 -12.66 41.78 -15.00
CA THR A 4 -13.75 40.93 -14.53
C THR A 4 -15.05 41.68 -14.80
N ALA A 5 -15.90 41.16 -15.69
CA ALA A 5 -17.11 41.78 -16.25
C ALA A 5 -18.14 42.26 -15.20
N GLY A 6 -17.82 43.32 -14.45
CA GLY A 6 -18.65 43.87 -13.37
C GLY A 6 -18.76 42.99 -12.11
N VAL A 7 -18.19 41.78 -12.10
CA VAL A 7 -18.25 40.88 -10.94
C VAL A 7 -17.05 41.14 -10.04
N LYS A 8 -17.28 41.73 -8.86
CA LYS A 8 -16.26 41.81 -7.81
C LYS A 8 -15.70 40.41 -7.54
N PRO A 9 -14.37 40.19 -7.62
CA PRO A 9 -13.79 38.91 -7.23
C PRO A 9 -14.07 38.70 -5.74
N MET A 10 -15.02 37.82 -5.43
CA MET A 10 -15.31 37.41 -4.06
C MET A 10 -14.50 36.17 -3.72
N ALA A 11 -13.80 36.22 -2.58
CA ALA A 11 -13.19 35.03 -2.01
C ALA A 11 -14.29 34.04 -1.61
N ILE A 12 -14.18 32.80 -2.09
CA ILE A 12 -15.12 31.67 -1.91
C ILE A 12 -15.67 31.57 -0.47
N ALA A 13 -14.85 31.83 0.54
CA ALA A 13 -15.29 31.71 1.94
C ALA A 13 -15.36 33.05 2.72
N GLY A 14 -15.01 34.17 2.05
CA GLY A 14 -15.14 35.54 2.58
C GLY A 14 -14.53 35.76 3.97
N ARG A 15 -15.17 36.63 4.75
CA ARG A 15 -14.86 37.00 6.14
C ARG A 15 -14.89 35.81 7.13
N MET A 16 -15.63 34.75 6.78
CA MET A 16 -15.93 33.62 7.67
C MET A 16 -14.80 32.59 7.78
N VAL A 17 -13.75 32.70 6.95
CA VAL A 17 -12.52 31.88 7.10
C VAL A 17 -11.74 32.27 8.35
N ARG A 18 -11.82 33.55 8.74
CA ARG A 18 -11.02 34.09 9.85
C ARG A 18 -11.80 33.96 11.15
N GLU A 19 -11.22 33.26 12.11
CA GLU A 19 -11.83 33.00 13.42
C GLU A 19 -12.16 34.28 14.19
N ARG A 20 -11.31 35.30 14.11
CA ARG A 20 -11.54 36.61 14.76
C ARG A 20 -12.78 37.31 14.24
N GLU A 21 -13.03 37.22 12.93
CA GLU A 21 -14.15 37.88 12.31
C GLU A 21 -15.47 37.13 12.54
N ARG A 22 -15.41 35.81 12.81
CA ARG A 22 -16.55 35.00 13.28
C ARG A 22 -17.06 35.42 14.66
N LEU A 23 -16.17 35.88 15.54
CA LEU A 23 -16.52 36.29 16.91
C LEU A 23 -17.34 37.59 16.96
N VAL A 24 -17.27 38.41 15.92
CA VAL A 24 -17.97 39.71 15.83
C VAL A 24 -19.48 39.56 15.55
N GLY A 25 -19.94 38.35 15.20
CA GLY A 25 -21.33 38.11 14.81
C GLY A 25 -21.61 38.41 13.34
N MET A 26 -22.87 38.20 12.92
CA MET A 26 -23.27 38.25 11.51
C MET A 26 -24.53 39.12 11.37
N THR A 27 -24.48 40.10 10.46
CA THR A 27 -25.65 40.92 10.08
C THR A 27 -26.70 40.07 9.36
N ASP A 28 -27.96 40.53 9.30
CA ASP A 28 -29.04 39.77 8.65
C ASP A 28 -28.79 39.57 7.14
N ALA A 29 -28.18 40.56 6.47
CA ALA A 29 -27.78 40.47 5.07
C ALA A 29 -26.69 39.40 4.85
N GLU A 30 -25.66 39.38 5.71
CA GLU A 30 -24.62 38.35 5.68
C GLU A 30 -25.18 36.94 5.98
N ARG A 31 -26.21 36.84 6.85
CA ARG A 31 -26.87 35.57 7.16
C ARG A 31 -27.68 35.02 5.99
N ALA A 32 -28.42 35.88 5.30
CA ALA A 32 -29.12 35.51 4.07
C ALA A 32 -28.13 35.07 2.99
N TRP A 33 -27.01 35.79 2.82
CA TRP A 33 -25.95 35.43 1.90
C TRP A 33 -25.31 34.08 2.26
N ARG A 34 -25.03 33.83 3.55
CA ARG A 34 -24.47 32.56 4.00
C ARG A 34 -25.42 31.40 3.76
N LYS A 35 -26.73 31.60 3.93
CA LYS A 35 -27.75 30.59 3.64
C LYS A 35 -27.73 30.22 2.16
N GLN A 36 -27.63 31.20 1.26
CA GLN A 36 -27.49 30.96 -0.17
C GLN A 36 -26.19 30.21 -0.49
N TRP A 37 -25.06 30.69 0.03
CA TRP A 37 -23.76 30.04 -0.17
C TRP A 37 -23.75 28.57 0.27
N LEU A 38 -24.31 28.27 1.44
CA LEU A 38 -24.40 26.89 1.93
C LEU A 38 -25.28 26.02 1.03
N LYS A 39 -26.32 26.59 0.44
CA LYS A 39 -27.19 25.90 -0.52
C LYS A 39 -26.46 25.62 -1.83
N ASP A 40 -25.66 26.57 -2.30
CA ASP A 40 -24.85 26.43 -3.52
C ASP A 40 -23.72 25.39 -3.37
N LEU A 41 -23.31 25.08 -2.13
CA LEU A 41 -22.36 24.00 -1.83
C LEU A 41 -23.00 22.60 -1.84
N GLU A 42 -24.33 22.48 -1.91
CA GLU A 42 -24.98 21.18 -2.06
C GLU A 42 -24.69 20.61 -3.45
N LEU A 43 -23.89 19.54 -3.48
CA LEU A 43 -23.50 18.92 -4.73
C LEU A 43 -24.66 18.08 -5.29
N HIS A 44 -25.29 18.55 -6.38
CA HIS A 44 -26.41 17.85 -7.02
C HIS A 44 -26.03 16.48 -7.61
N HIS A 45 -24.77 16.31 -8.02
CA HIS A 45 -24.28 15.08 -8.64
C HIS A 45 -22.89 14.72 -8.09
N GLY A 46 -22.74 13.48 -7.65
CA GLY A 46 -21.43 12.90 -7.34
C GLY A 46 -20.59 12.64 -8.61
N PRO A 47 -19.33 12.23 -8.45
CA PRO A 47 -18.47 11.86 -9.57
C PRO A 47 -19.12 10.75 -10.41
N ARG A 48 -19.28 11.00 -11.71
CA ARG A 48 -19.84 10.01 -12.65
C ARG A 48 -18.81 8.94 -12.95
N GLN A 49 -19.18 7.68 -12.73
CA GLN A 49 -18.37 6.56 -13.20
C GLN A 49 -18.68 6.31 -14.67
N VAL A 50 -17.68 6.49 -15.53
CA VAL A 50 -17.80 6.31 -16.98
C VAL A 50 -17.21 4.94 -17.36
N PRO A 51 -18.04 3.91 -17.60
CA PRO A 51 -17.55 2.56 -17.88
C PRO A 51 -16.78 2.46 -19.21
N ALA A 52 -17.01 3.39 -20.15
CA ALA A 52 -16.25 3.46 -21.39
C ALA A 52 -14.77 3.79 -21.14
N LEU A 53 -14.50 4.79 -20.29
CA LEU A 53 -13.13 5.15 -19.91
C LEU A 53 -12.41 3.98 -19.23
N GLU A 54 -13.09 3.26 -18.34
CA GLU A 54 -12.47 2.09 -17.69
C GLU A 54 -12.12 0.98 -18.70
N LYS A 55 -12.98 0.75 -19.70
CA LYS A 55 -12.72 -0.26 -20.75
C LYS A 55 -11.57 0.14 -21.67
N GLU A 56 -11.46 1.41 -22.03
CA GLU A 56 -10.41 1.92 -22.92
C GLU A 56 -9.05 2.03 -22.22
N LEU A 57 -9.02 2.46 -20.96
CA LEU A 57 -7.79 2.58 -20.18
C LEU A 57 -7.22 1.21 -19.75
N MET A 58 -8.00 0.12 -19.88
CA MET A 58 -7.62 -1.21 -19.38
C MET A 58 -7.49 -2.27 -20.47
N ASN A 59 -6.27 -2.78 -20.62
CA ASN A 59 -5.97 -3.93 -21.49
C ASN A 59 -6.84 -5.16 -21.15
N PRO A 60 -7.28 -5.95 -22.15
CA PRO A 60 -8.12 -7.14 -21.94
C PRO A 60 -7.54 -8.14 -20.94
N ILE A 61 -6.22 -8.39 -21.00
CA ILE A 61 -5.52 -9.31 -20.08
C ILE A 61 -5.64 -8.82 -18.63
N LYS A 62 -5.46 -7.51 -18.43
CA LYS A 62 -5.55 -6.90 -17.10
C LYS A 62 -6.98 -6.93 -16.56
N ARG A 63 -7.99 -6.85 -17.43
CA ARG A 63 -9.41 -7.04 -17.08
C ARG A 63 -9.68 -8.49 -16.64
N ALA A 64 -9.21 -9.47 -17.39
CA ALA A 64 -9.38 -10.88 -17.04
C ALA A 64 -8.73 -11.22 -15.68
N TYR A 65 -7.50 -10.77 -15.45
CA TYR A 65 -6.82 -10.98 -14.16
C TYR A 65 -7.54 -10.31 -12.97
N ARG A 66 -8.15 -9.14 -13.17
CA ARG A 66 -8.85 -8.40 -12.11
C ARG A 66 -10.29 -8.85 -11.85
N ALA A 67 -10.91 -9.51 -12.84
CA ALA A 67 -12.30 -9.96 -12.80
C ALA A 67 -12.73 -10.67 -11.50
N PRO A 68 -11.98 -11.64 -10.93
CA PRO A 68 -12.41 -12.32 -9.71
C PRO A 68 -12.50 -11.35 -8.52
N LEU A 69 -11.51 -10.47 -8.35
CA LEU A 69 -11.52 -9.47 -7.28
C LEU A 69 -12.56 -8.36 -7.52
N ASP A 70 -12.91 -8.08 -8.78
CA ASP A 70 -13.98 -7.14 -9.12
C ASP A 70 -15.37 -7.72 -8.83
N ALA A 71 -15.57 -9.02 -9.04
CA ALA A 71 -16.80 -9.71 -8.65
C ALA A 71 -17.03 -9.65 -7.14
N VAL A 72 -15.97 -9.93 -6.35
CA VAL A 72 -16.01 -9.80 -4.88
C VAL A 72 -16.30 -8.35 -4.47
N HIS A 73 -15.66 -7.37 -5.10
CA HIS A 73 -15.92 -5.96 -4.81
C HIS A 73 -17.40 -5.62 -5.04
N LYS A 74 -17.96 -5.97 -6.22
CA LYS A 74 -19.36 -5.70 -6.56
C LYS A 74 -20.34 -6.35 -5.58
N ALA A 75 -20.07 -7.57 -5.13
CA ALA A 75 -20.90 -8.26 -4.14
C ALA A 75 -20.85 -7.60 -2.75
N LEU A 76 -19.71 -7.02 -2.37
CA LEU A 76 -19.50 -6.38 -1.06
C LEU A 76 -19.93 -4.92 -1.00
N THR A 77 -19.95 -4.21 -2.13
CA THR A 77 -20.34 -2.79 -2.22
C THR A 77 -21.70 -2.46 -1.57
N PRO A 78 -22.80 -3.22 -1.77
CA PRO A 78 -24.09 -2.87 -1.17
C PRO A 78 -24.11 -2.96 0.36
N VAL A 79 -23.24 -3.79 0.96
CA VAL A 79 -23.22 -4.02 2.41
C VAL A 79 -22.25 -3.07 3.11
N LEU A 80 -21.05 -2.87 2.52
CA LEU A 80 -19.96 -2.14 3.17
C LEU A 80 -19.82 -0.69 2.69
N GLY A 81 -20.49 -0.33 1.60
CA GLY A 81 -20.26 0.92 0.89
C GLY A 81 -19.00 0.88 0.02
N PHE A 82 -18.94 1.82 -0.94
CA PHE A 82 -17.92 1.85 -1.98
C PHE A 82 -16.48 1.88 -1.44
N GLN A 83 -16.20 2.79 -0.49
CA GLN A 83 -14.85 3.02 0.00
C GLN A 83 -14.25 1.78 0.69
N ARG A 84 -15.03 1.15 1.58
CA ARG A 84 -14.59 -0.04 2.33
C ARG A 84 -14.44 -1.25 1.41
N ALA A 85 -15.39 -1.46 0.51
CA ALA A 85 -15.31 -2.53 -0.48
C ALA A 85 -14.08 -2.36 -1.40
N TRP A 86 -13.71 -1.13 -1.75
CA TRP A 86 -12.54 -0.85 -2.57
C TRP A 86 -11.23 -1.14 -1.82
N THR A 87 -11.13 -0.70 -0.56
CA THR A 87 -9.97 -1.00 0.30
C THR A 87 -9.77 -2.49 0.47
N LEU A 88 -10.85 -3.25 0.70
CA LEU A 88 -10.79 -4.71 0.81
C LEU A 88 -10.27 -5.35 -0.47
N ARG A 89 -10.86 -5.02 -1.63
CA ARG A 89 -10.38 -5.51 -2.94
C ARG A 89 -8.88 -5.30 -3.11
N PHE A 90 -8.39 -4.09 -2.79
CA PHE A 90 -6.98 -3.72 -2.97
C PHE A 90 -6.04 -4.54 -2.07
N TRP A 91 -6.39 -4.71 -0.80
CA TRP A 91 -5.55 -5.43 0.15
C TRP A 91 -5.62 -6.94 -0.01
N THR A 92 -6.78 -7.51 -0.31
CA THR A 92 -6.95 -8.96 -0.50
C THR A 92 -6.02 -9.50 -1.57
N GLY A 93 -5.89 -8.83 -2.71
CA GLY A 93 -4.97 -9.25 -3.77
C GLY A 93 -3.50 -9.21 -3.34
N LYS A 94 -3.09 -8.17 -2.61
CA LYS A 94 -1.71 -8.03 -2.11
C LYS A 94 -1.37 -9.07 -1.06
N VAL A 95 -2.27 -9.30 -0.11
CA VAL A 95 -2.09 -10.28 0.96
C VAL A 95 -2.01 -11.68 0.38
N ALA A 96 -2.87 -12.02 -0.58
CA ALA A 96 -2.82 -13.31 -1.26
C ALA A 96 -1.48 -13.52 -1.98
N LEU A 97 -1.06 -12.57 -2.81
CA LEU A 97 0.22 -12.66 -3.54
C LEU A 97 1.43 -12.73 -2.59
N PHE A 98 1.45 -11.89 -1.56
CA PHE A 98 2.53 -11.88 -0.57
C PHE A 98 2.57 -13.19 0.22
N GLY A 99 1.41 -13.68 0.67
CA GLY A 99 1.29 -14.96 1.37
C GLY A 99 1.80 -16.13 0.52
N THR A 100 1.36 -16.21 -0.74
CA THR A 100 1.86 -17.23 -1.68
C THR A 100 3.36 -17.12 -1.89
N PHE A 101 3.90 -15.91 -2.07
CA PHE A 101 5.33 -15.68 -2.23
C PHE A 101 6.13 -16.14 -1.00
N VAL A 102 5.67 -15.84 0.21
CA VAL A 102 6.33 -16.24 1.47
C VAL A 102 6.32 -17.77 1.59
N LEU A 103 5.18 -18.42 1.38
CA LEU A 103 5.06 -19.87 1.46
C LEU A 103 5.92 -20.57 0.40
N ALA A 104 5.91 -20.10 -0.84
CA ALA A 104 6.74 -20.62 -1.91
C ALA A 104 8.23 -20.46 -1.62
N SER A 105 8.64 -19.28 -1.13
CA SER A 105 10.02 -19.01 -0.73
C SER A 105 10.46 -19.91 0.42
N HIS A 106 9.63 -20.05 1.45
CA HIS A 106 9.90 -20.93 2.59
C HIS A 106 10.03 -22.39 2.16
N TYR A 107 9.09 -22.89 1.34
CA TYR A 107 9.14 -24.23 0.78
C TYR A 107 10.41 -24.45 -0.05
N TYR A 108 10.76 -23.48 -0.90
CA TYR A 108 11.97 -23.53 -1.71
C TYR A 108 13.23 -23.63 -0.84
N PHE A 109 13.42 -22.75 0.15
CA PHE A 109 14.60 -22.79 1.01
C PHE A 109 14.64 -24.01 1.95
N LYS A 110 13.49 -24.62 2.25
CA LYS A 110 13.41 -25.83 3.08
C LYS A 110 13.84 -27.09 2.31
N TYR A 111 13.39 -27.25 1.07
CA TYR A 111 13.59 -28.49 0.31
C TYR A 111 14.59 -28.39 -0.83
N ASN A 112 14.93 -27.18 -1.27
CA ASN A 112 15.83 -26.89 -2.39
C ASN A 112 17.03 -26.02 -1.96
N ARG A 113 17.45 -26.15 -0.70
CA ARG A 113 18.69 -25.54 -0.23
C ARG A 113 19.88 -26.07 -1.03
N ASN A 114 20.83 -25.17 -1.32
CA ASN A 114 22.08 -25.52 -1.98
C ASN A 114 23.04 -26.21 -1.00
N ASP A 115 22.92 -27.53 -0.93
CA ASP A 115 23.81 -28.40 -0.16
C ASP A 115 24.85 -29.05 -1.09
N TRP A 116 25.91 -29.63 -0.51
CA TRP A 116 27.01 -30.25 -1.26
C TRP A 116 26.57 -31.37 -2.22
N THR A 117 25.44 -32.03 -1.94
CA THR A 117 24.85 -33.10 -2.76
C THR A 117 24.16 -32.59 -4.03
N ARG A 118 23.92 -31.29 -4.16
CA ARG A 118 23.16 -30.70 -5.28
C ARG A 118 24.00 -29.67 -6.04
N LYS A 119 23.80 -29.64 -7.36
CA LYS A 119 24.52 -28.71 -8.26
C LYS A 119 23.91 -27.31 -8.32
N GLY A 120 22.68 -27.13 -7.83
CA GLY A 120 21.93 -25.87 -7.95
C GLY A 120 21.29 -25.41 -6.64
N GLY A 121 20.47 -24.36 -6.74
CA GLY A 121 19.77 -23.77 -5.60
C GLY A 121 20.43 -22.49 -5.10
N TRP A 122 19.65 -21.67 -4.41
CA TRP A 122 20.15 -20.43 -3.82
C TRP A 122 21.11 -20.72 -2.67
N ARG A 123 22.28 -20.09 -2.75
CA ARG A 123 23.32 -20.17 -1.72
C ARG A 123 23.09 -19.08 -0.69
N VAL A 124 22.73 -19.50 0.52
CA VAL A 124 22.59 -18.60 1.68
C VAL A 124 23.81 -18.76 2.57
N ILE A 125 24.63 -17.71 2.67
CA ILE A 125 25.76 -17.65 3.60
C ILE A 125 25.38 -16.66 4.68
N THR A 126 25.24 -17.16 5.90
CA THR A 126 25.06 -16.29 7.07
C THR A 126 26.42 -15.89 7.64
N SER A 127 26.52 -14.62 8.05
CA SER A 127 27.59 -14.14 8.90
C SER A 127 27.40 -14.66 10.33
N ARG A 128 28.48 -14.70 11.10
CA ARG A 128 28.40 -14.96 12.53
C ARG A 128 27.58 -13.87 13.22
N LYS A 129 26.92 -14.24 14.31
CA LYS A 129 26.38 -13.25 15.25
C LYS A 129 27.55 -12.51 15.91
N ALA A 130 27.35 -11.22 16.20
CA ALA A 130 28.28 -10.46 17.03
C ALA A 130 28.33 -11.10 18.43
N CYS A 131 29.50 -11.09 19.05
CA CYS A 131 29.74 -11.63 20.39
C CYS A 131 30.75 -10.71 21.08
N ASN A 132 30.29 -10.01 22.10
CA ASN A 132 31.03 -8.99 22.81
C ASN A 132 31.52 -9.53 24.17
N PRO A 133 32.54 -8.91 24.78
CA PRO A 133 32.94 -9.26 26.14
C PRO A 133 31.76 -9.14 27.11
N GLY A 134 31.40 -10.24 27.78
CA GLY A 134 30.26 -10.31 28.68
C GLY A 134 29.02 -11.05 28.12
N ASP A 135 28.98 -11.33 26.81
CA ASP A 135 27.92 -12.17 26.23
C ASP A 135 28.18 -13.66 26.50
N GLU A 136 27.11 -14.45 26.61
CA GLU A 136 27.18 -15.91 26.70
C GLU A 136 27.86 -16.48 25.44
N GLY A 137 29.09 -16.98 25.61
CA GLY A 137 29.91 -17.54 24.54
C GLY A 137 31.14 -16.72 24.13
N PHE A 138 31.47 -15.62 24.84
CA PHE A 138 32.74 -14.91 24.64
C PHE A 138 33.94 -15.67 25.25
N PRO A 139 35.09 -15.79 24.56
CA PRO A 139 35.35 -15.39 23.18
C PRO A 139 34.97 -16.47 22.16
N LYS A 140 33.96 -16.20 21.31
CA LYS A 140 33.61 -17.11 20.21
C LYS A 140 34.54 -16.91 19.02
N VAL A 141 35.38 -17.90 18.73
CA VAL A 141 36.25 -17.93 17.54
C VAL A 141 35.43 -18.21 16.27
N SER A 142 35.94 -17.88 15.08
CA SER A 142 35.24 -18.16 13.82
C SER A 142 35.04 -19.66 13.59
N ASP A 143 33.80 -20.07 13.29
CA ASP A 143 33.47 -21.45 12.89
C ASP A 143 34.06 -21.83 11.51
N ARG A 144 34.50 -20.83 10.73
CA ARG A 144 35.15 -20.98 9.41
C ARG A 144 36.55 -20.37 9.50
N SER A 145 37.58 -21.19 9.57
CA SER A 145 38.97 -20.74 9.70
C SER A 145 39.80 -21.02 8.46
N LYS A 146 39.45 -22.05 7.68
CA LYS A 146 40.14 -22.41 6.44
C LYS A 146 39.37 -21.89 5.22
N PRO A 147 40.06 -21.53 4.11
CA PRO A 147 39.38 -21.09 2.88
C PRO A 147 38.34 -22.09 2.34
N GLY A 148 38.58 -23.40 2.50
CA GLY A 148 37.65 -24.45 2.08
C GLY A 148 36.33 -24.49 2.88
N ASP A 149 36.30 -23.91 4.09
CA ASP A 149 35.11 -23.95 4.97
C ASP A 149 33.96 -23.12 4.40
N TYR A 150 34.27 -22.10 3.60
CA TYR A 150 33.28 -21.27 2.94
C TYR A 150 32.55 -22.02 1.82
N ALA A 151 33.20 -23.02 1.19
CA ALA A 151 32.65 -23.78 0.06
C ALA A 151 32.14 -25.18 0.43
N ALA A 152 32.28 -25.60 1.69
CA ALA A 152 31.96 -26.95 2.15
C ALA A 152 30.47 -27.33 2.02
N ARG A 153 29.53 -26.37 2.02
CA ARG A 153 28.09 -26.61 1.79
C ARG A 153 27.49 -27.77 2.62
N GLY A 154 27.88 -27.86 3.90
CA GLY A 154 27.41 -28.92 4.81
C GLY A 154 28.12 -30.27 4.65
N PHE A 155 29.11 -30.39 3.75
CA PHE A 155 29.85 -31.65 3.54
C PHE A 155 30.48 -32.19 4.82
N LYS A 156 31.08 -31.33 5.65
CA LYS A 156 31.70 -31.73 6.92
C LYS A 156 30.71 -32.26 7.99
N GLN A 157 29.42 -32.04 7.80
CA GLN A 157 28.34 -32.51 8.69
C GLN A 157 27.68 -33.77 8.12
N SER A 158 28.13 -34.25 6.97
CA SER A 158 27.72 -35.52 6.38
C SER A 158 28.23 -36.69 7.23
N PRO A 159 27.48 -37.80 7.34
CA PRO A 159 27.94 -39.03 7.99
C PRO A 159 29.03 -39.80 7.21
N ILE A 160 29.49 -39.25 6.08
CA ILE A 160 30.52 -39.79 5.18
C ILE A 160 31.68 -38.82 5.21
#